data_AF-D6ZC17-F1
#
_entry.id   AF-D6ZC17-F1
#
_cell.length_a   1.000
_cell.length_b   1.000
_cell.length_c   1.000
_cell.angle_alpha   90.00
_cell.angle_beta   90.00
_cell.angle_gamma   90.00
#
_symmetry.space_group_name_H-M   'P 1'
#
loop_
_entity.id
_entity.type
_entity.pdbx_description
1 polymer ?
#
loop_
_entity_poly.entity_id
_entity_poly.type
_entity_poly.pdbx_seq_one_letter_code
_entity_poly.pdbx_strand_id
1 'polypeptide(L)'
;MQFRVCAGGLCHYTERMFPRSRPRAAPVPARAATGLASRPQRGGADLLALAERASERADTLAKPLEQARLPSFPLLKITRALGVAVTITALASCGDPKEPGARRAQSSQRVAPIAAEAIQSLFEPGHFNASGNIESMYSSASPPECRALVLEVDSPLLMRGQVASASAIAPKPGDKEHAQIVEIAAVYREGFSATDVIAEAAAMREHCEGTPITGSTQGGGNSTFQLIGQPSSGSPNILLWTLSALGKAWFCNNALIAAHNAAVEITSCYPSPAPKMRELAQSALSRIERQARSSR
;
A
#
# COMPACT_ATOMS: atom_id res chain seq x y z
N MET A 1 -11.81 -10.84 -29.76
CA MET A 1 -10.95 -10.35 -30.87
C MET A 1 -11.53 -9.04 -31.38
N GLN A 2 -10.78 -7.95 -31.27
CA GLN A 2 -11.17 -6.62 -31.78
C GLN A 2 -10.57 -6.43 -33.18
N PHE A 3 -11.38 -6.01 -34.15
CA PHE A 3 -10.90 -5.62 -35.47
C PHE A 3 -11.00 -4.12 -35.62
N ARG A 4 -9.94 -3.50 -36.14
CA ARG A 4 -9.83 -2.06 -36.35
C ARG A 4 -10.07 -1.78 -37.83
N VAL A 5 -11.07 -0.96 -38.15
CA VAL A 5 -11.31 -0.47 -39.52
C VAL A 5 -11.23 1.05 -39.46
N CYS A 6 -10.33 1.63 -40.25
CA CYS A 6 -10.16 3.08 -40.33
C CYS A 6 -10.32 3.51 -41.80
N ALA A 7 -11.16 4.52 -42.02
CA ALA A 7 -11.32 5.19 -43.30
C ALA A 7 -11.41 6.70 -43.02
N GLY A 8 -10.62 7.52 -43.73
CA GLY A 8 -10.74 8.98 -43.67
C GLY A 8 -10.28 9.66 -42.37
N GLY A 9 -9.36 9.06 -41.61
CA GLY A 9 -8.72 9.75 -40.47
C GLY A 9 -9.50 9.81 -39.16
N LEU A 10 -10.71 9.24 -39.10
CA LEU A 10 -11.43 8.99 -37.85
C LEU A 10 -11.62 7.49 -37.64
N CYS A 11 -11.13 6.97 -36.50
CA CYS A 11 -11.38 5.58 -36.11
C CYS A 11 -12.42 5.57 -34.98
N HIS A 12 -13.58 4.97 -35.24
CA HIS A 12 -14.61 4.71 -34.24
C HIS A 12 -14.57 3.25 -33.79
N TYR A 13 -14.76 3.04 -32.48
CA TYR A 13 -14.95 1.70 -31.91
C TYR A 13 -16.44 1.35 -31.95
N THR A 14 -16.77 0.26 -32.65
CA THR A 14 -18.13 -0.30 -32.63
C THR A 14 -18.13 -1.62 -31.87
N GLU A 15 -18.79 -1.66 -30.72
CA GLU A 15 -19.05 -2.91 -29.99
C GLU A 15 -20.16 -3.70 -30.71
N ARG A 16 -19.86 -4.91 -31.20
CA ARG A 16 -20.90 -5.87 -31.56
C ARG A 16 -21.41 -6.54 -30.29
N MET A 17 -22.65 -6.24 -29.90
CA MET A 17 -23.40 -7.10 -28.99
C MET A 17 -23.65 -8.44 -29.66
N PHE A 18 -23.09 -9.51 -29.09
CA PHE A 18 -23.55 -10.86 -29.37
C PHE A 18 -24.83 -11.14 -28.58
N PRO A 19 -25.86 -11.79 -29.18
CA PRO A 19 -27.03 -12.22 -28.43
C PRO A 19 -26.66 -13.30 -27.42
N ARG A 20 -26.97 -13.07 -26.14
CA ARG A 20 -26.85 -14.08 -25.08
C ARG A 20 -27.82 -15.23 -25.34
N SER A 21 -27.27 -16.43 -25.53
CA SER A 21 -28.01 -17.69 -25.48
C SER A 21 -28.65 -17.85 -24.09
N ARG A 22 -29.98 -18.00 -24.05
CA ARG A 22 -30.72 -18.32 -22.81
C ARG A 22 -30.37 -19.74 -22.34
N PRO A 23 -30.08 -19.98 -21.05
CA PRO A 23 -30.07 -21.34 -20.52
C PRO A 23 -31.51 -21.88 -20.41
N ARG A 24 -31.69 -23.14 -20.82
CA ARG A 24 -32.92 -23.93 -20.60
C ARG A 24 -33.12 -24.14 -19.10
N ALA A 25 -34.29 -23.78 -18.61
CA ALA A 25 -34.75 -24.13 -17.27
C ALA A 25 -35.08 -25.63 -17.20
N ALA A 26 -34.62 -26.30 -16.14
CA ALA A 26 -35.08 -27.62 -15.75
C ALA A 26 -36.43 -27.52 -15.00
N PRO A 27 -37.29 -28.56 -15.04
CA PRO A 27 -38.60 -28.52 -14.39
C PRO A 27 -38.48 -28.69 -12.87
N VAL A 28 -39.11 -27.78 -12.13
CA VAL A 28 -39.30 -27.87 -10.67
C VAL A 28 -40.64 -28.60 -10.42
N PRO A 29 -40.69 -29.61 -9.55
CA PRO A 29 -41.96 -30.24 -9.17
C PRO A 29 -42.76 -29.35 -8.22
N ALA A 30 -44.07 -29.27 -8.48
CA ALA A 30 -45.04 -28.56 -7.66
C ALA A 30 -45.12 -29.13 -6.24
N ARG A 31 -45.06 -28.26 -5.24
CA ARG A 31 -45.52 -28.56 -3.88
C ARG A 31 -46.51 -27.51 -3.40
N ALA A 32 -47.56 -28.04 -2.79
CA ALA A 32 -48.81 -27.40 -2.44
C ALA A 32 -48.65 -26.22 -1.47
N ALA A 33 -49.54 -25.24 -1.65
CA ALA A 33 -49.75 -24.10 -0.78
C ALA A 33 -50.55 -24.48 0.46
N THR A 34 -50.15 -23.94 1.61
CA THR A 34 -51.04 -23.70 2.76
C THR A 34 -50.42 -22.63 3.67
N GLY A 35 -51.25 -21.65 4.07
CA GLY A 35 -51.16 -21.04 5.41
C GLY A 35 -50.68 -19.59 5.50
N LEU A 36 -51.64 -18.68 5.68
CA LEU A 36 -51.52 -17.27 6.05
C LEU A 36 -50.73 -17.03 7.35
N ALA A 37 -50.06 -15.87 7.45
CA ALA A 37 -50.22 -14.92 8.58
C ALA A 37 -49.46 -13.61 8.31
N SER A 38 -50.21 -12.54 8.04
CA SER A 38 -49.72 -11.17 7.90
C SER A 38 -49.38 -10.59 9.27
N ARG A 39 -48.16 -10.08 9.46
CA ARG A 39 -47.73 -9.32 10.66
C ARG A 39 -47.67 -7.82 10.33
N PRO A 40 -48.16 -6.93 11.21
CA PRO A 40 -48.17 -5.48 10.94
C PRO A 40 -46.79 -4.85 11.21
N GLN A 41 -46.35 -4.00 10.29
CA GLN A 41 -45.23 -3.08 10.50
C GLN A 41 -45.67 -1.95 11.45
N ARG A 42 -45.03 -1.86 12.61
CA ARG A 42 -44.99 -0.66 13.46
C ARG A 42 -43.53 -0.28 13.67
N GLY A 43 -43.22 1.01 13.52
CA GLY A 43 -41.97 1.58 14.03
C GLY A 43 -41.17 2.43 13.04
N GLY A 44 -41.77 3.46 12.44
CA GLY A 44 -41.05 4.46 11.63
C GLY A 44 -40.82 5.80 12.33
N ALA A 45 -41.31 5.99 13.57
CA ALA A 45 -41.32 7.28 14.24
C ALA A 45 -40.18 7.49 15.26
N ASP A 46 -39.45 6.45 15.67
CA ASP A 46 -38.42 6.56 16.73
C ASP A 46 -37.02 6.94 16.22
N LEU A 47 -36.74 6.81 14.92
CA LEU A 47 -35.40 7.08 14.39
C LEU A 47 -35.10 8.57 14.21
N LEU A 48 -36.12 9.41 13.98
CA LEU A 48 -35.92 10.86 13.87
C LEU A 48 -35.64 11.50 15.23
N ALA A 49 -36.31 11.05 16.29
CA ALA A 49 -36.12 11.56 17.65
C ALA A 49 -34.77 11.18 18.26
N LEU A 50 -34.15 10.08 17.80
CA LEU A 50 -32.80 9.66 18.18
C LEU A 50 -31.71 10.48 17.45
N ALA A 51 -31.98 10.96 16.23
CA ALA A 51 -31.03 11.77 15.48
C ALA A 51 -30.91 13.21 16.02
N GLU A 52 -32.02 13.83 16.47
CA GLU A 52 -31.98 15.18 17.04
C GLU A 52 -31.24 15.25 18.38
N ARG A 53 -31.38 14.24 19.26
CA ARG A 53 -30.68 14.20 20.55
C ARG A 53 -29.16 13.98 20.44
N ALA A 54 -28.68 13.46 19.32
CA ALA A 54 -27.25 13.29 19.07
C ALA A 54 -26.57 14.60 18.64
N SER A 55 -27.31 15.52 18.00
CA SER A 55 -26.77 16.80 17.54
C SER A 55 -26.55 17.79 18.68
N GLU A 56 -27.42 17.82 19.70
CA GLU A 56 -27.30 18.76 20.83
C GLU A 56 -26.11 18.46 21.76
N ARG A 57 -25.58 17.23 21.78
CA ARG A 57 -24.40 16.87 22.58
C ARG A 57 -23.06 17.22 21.92
N ALA A 58 -23.04 17.51 20.61
CA ALA A 58 -21.81 17.89 19.91
C ALA A 58 -21.40 19.34 20.19
N ASP A 59 -22.37 20.24 20.41
CA ASP A 59 -22.11 21.67 20.62
C ASP A 59 -21.62 22.03 22.03
N THR A 60 -21.70 21.11 23.00
CA THR A 60 -21.23 21.39 24.37
C THR A 60 -19.73 21.10 24.60
N LEU A 61 -19.02 20.56 23.60
CA LEU A 61 -17.60 20.19 23.73
C LEU A 61 -16.63 21.10 22.93
N ALA A 62 -17.13 22.13 22.26
CA ALA A 62 -16.33 23.03 21.42
C ALA A 62 -16.24 24.45 22.00
N LYS A 63 -15.45 24.63 23.09
CA LYS A 63 -14.80 25.91 23.49
C LYS A 63 -13.91 25.72 24.74
N PRO A 64 -12.81 26.48 24.89
CA PRO A 64 -11.60 26.47 24.06
C PRO A 64 -10.35 26.09 24.89
N LEU A 65 -9.45 25.25 24.32
CA LEU A 65 -8.08 25.07 24.83
C LEU A 65 -7.22 26.25 24.35
N GLU A 66 -7.49 27.43 24.90
CA GLU A 66 -6.69 28.62 24.73
C GLU A 66 -6.10 28.99 26.09
N GLN A 67 -5.03 28.29 26.51
CA GLN A 67 -4.07 28.72 27.54
C GLN A 67 -3.00 27.65 27.80
N ALA A 68 -1.95 27.64 26.99
CA ALA A 68 -0.65 27.12 27.40
C ALA A 68 0.42 28.08 26.88
N ARG A 69 0.64 29.16 27.63
CA ARG A 69 1.83 30.01 27.48
C ARG A 69 3.05 29.17 27.81
N LEU A 70 3.87 28.87 26.81
CA LEU A 70 5.22 28.36 27.02
C LEU A 70 6.10 29.50 27.58
N PRO A 71 6.95 29.23 28.59
CA PRO A 71 7.89 30.22 29.09
C PRO A 71 8.99 30.50 28.06
N SER A 72 9.19 31.79 27.79
CA SER A 72 10.27 32.33 26.97
C SER A 72 11.63 31.98 27.60
N PHE A 73 12.40 31.10 26.96
CA PHE A 73 13.79 30.88 27.31
C PHE A 73 14.65 32.02 26.76
N PRO A 74 15.56 32.60 27.57
CA PRO A 74 16.46 33.66 27.10
C PRO A 74 17.48 33.11 26.10
N LEU A 75 17.57 33.80 24.96
CA LEU A 75 18.61 33.68 23.94
C LEU A 75 20.00 33.81 24.59
N LEU A 76 20.69 32.68 24.75
CA LEU A 76 22.10 32.64 25.10
C LEU A 76 22.90 33.09 23.86
N LYS A 77 23.39 34.33 23.90
CA LYS A 77 24.33 34.88 22.94
C LYS A 77 25.64 34.09 23.01
N ILE A 78 25.86 33.16 22.07
CA ILE A 78 27.18 32.54 21.89
C ILE A 78 28.01 33.47 21.01
N THR A 79 28.93 34.12 21.68
CA THR A 79 29.93 35.05 21.19
C THR A 79 30.83 34.37 20.15
N ARG A 80 31.09 35.09 19.07
CA ARG A 80 32.11 34.77 18.06
C ARG A 80 33.47 34.55 18.72
N ALA A 81 34.12 33.42 18.42
CA ALA A 81 35.56 33.29 18.53
C ALA A 81 36.09 32.95 17.13
N LEU A 82 36.71 33.95 16.50
CA LEU A 82 37.67 33.76 15.42
C LEU A 82 38.83 32.91 15.94
N GLY A 83 39.18 31.86 15.22
CA GLY A 83 40.35 31.04 15.48
C GLY A 83 40.93 30.53 14.17
N VAL A 84 41.61 31.40 13.45
CA VAL A 84 42.48 31.07 12.32
C VAL A 84 43.70 30.33 12.87
N ALA A 85 43.93 29.10 12.42
CA ALA A 85 45.24 28.46 12.46
C ALA A 85 45.41 27.61 11.20
N VAL A 86 46.02 28.25 10.20
CA VAL A 86 46.57 27.62 9.01
C VAL A 86 47.90 26.98 9.41
N THR A 87 47.99 25.65 9.33
CA THR A 87 49.26 24.93 9.34
C THR A 87 49.37 24.12 8.07
N ILE A 88 50.07 24.70 7.10
CA ILE A 88 50.55 24.03 5.89
C ILE A 88 51.80 23.27 6.31
N THR A 89 51.69 21.95 6.46
CA THR A 89 52.87 21.07 6.60
C THR A 89 52.99 20.25 5.31
N ALA A 90 53.79 20.77 4.38
CA ALA A 90 54.23 20.03 3.20
C ALA A 90 55.36 19.07 3.64
N LEU A 91 55.04 17.79 3.77
CA LEU A 91 56.06 16.73 3.78
C LEU A 91 56.12 16.13 2.38
N ALA A 92 57.17 16.52 1.66
CA ALA A 92 57.63 15.84 0.47
C ALA A 92 58.10 14.43 0.87
N SER A 93 57.35 13.41 0.43
CA SER A 93 57.80 12.03 0.42
C SER A 93 57.99 11.62 -1.04
N CYS A 94 59.25 11.58 -1.47
CA CYS A 94 59.68 10.87 -2.67
C CYS A 94 59.81 9.39 -2.29
N GLY A 95 59.05 8.51 -2.94
CA GLY A 95 59.15 7.06 -2.71
C GLY A 95 58.18 6.23 -3.55
N ASP A 96 58.73 5.70 -4.64
CA ASP A 96 58.29 4.59 -5.50
C ASP A 96 57.21 4.77 -6.59
N PRO A 97 57.53 4.41 -7.86
CA PRO A 97 56.55 4.23 -8.92
C PRO A 97 55.80 2.92 -8.64
N LYS A 98 54.72 3.02 -7.87
CA LYS A 98 53.76 1.92 -7.74
C LYS A 98 53.06 1.76 -9.08
N GLU A 99 53.24 0.58 -9.67
CA GLU A 99 52.60 0.11 -10.89
C GLU A 99 51.15 0.63 -11.04
N PRO A 100 50.64 0.81 -12.27
CA PRO A 100 49.21 0.79 -12.53
C PRO A 100 48.66 -0.64 -12.31
N GLY A 101 48.87 -1.16 -11.10
CA GLY A 101 48.23 -2.35 -10.58
C GLY A 101 46.76 -2.01 -10.49
N ALA A 102 46.03 -2.55 -11.46
CA ALA A 102 44.60 -2.74 -11.50
C ALA A 102 43.83 -1.80 -10.57
N ARG A 103 43.03 -0.90 -11.16
CA ARG A 103 41.67 -0.77 -10.65
C ARG A 103 41.17 -2.20 -10.54
N ARG A 104 41.29 -2.78 -9.34
CA ARG A 104 40.44 -3.84 -8.87
C ARG A 104 39.09 -3.21 -9.15
N ALA A 105 38.47 -3.65 -10.24
CA ALA A 105 37.10 -3.39 -10.52
C ALA A 105 36.45 -3.74 -9.20
N GLN A 106 36.12 -2.72 -8.39
CA GLN A 106 35.24 -2.87 -7.26
C GLN A 106 34.12 -3.64 -7.88
N SER A 107 33.99 -4.91 -7.46
CA SER A 107 33.17 -5.88 -8.12
C SER A 107 31.92 -5.14 -8.49
N SER A 108 31.69 -5.00 -9.79
CA SER A 108 30.42 -4.60 -10.35
C SER A 108 29.51 -5.75 -9.95
N GLN A 109 29.17 -5.80 -8.66
CA GLN A 109 28.20 -6.70 -8.08
C GLN A 109 26.97 -6.22 -8.80
N ARG A 110 26.64 -6.95 -9.87
CA ARG A 110 25.65 -6.53 -10.84
C ARG A 110 24.45 -6.17 -10.00
N VAL A 111 24.06 -4.89 -10.02
CA VAL A 111 22.73 -4.57 -9.55
C VAL A 111 21.86 -5.47 -10.40
N ALA A 112 21.09 -6.34 -9.73
CA ALA A 112 20.24 -7.29 -10.40
C ALA A 112 19.28 -6.52 -11.35
N PRO A 113 18.52 -7.17 -12.25
CA PRO A 113 18.09 -6.58 -13.52
C PRO A 113 17.18 -5.35 -13.45
N ILE A 114 16.86 -4.83 -12.26
CA ILE A 114 16.23 -3.53 -12.03
C ILE A 114 17.22 -2.66 -11.25
N ALA A 115 17.59 -1.51 -11.82
CA ALA A 115 18.48 -0.54 -11.19
C ALA A 115 17.78 0.20 -10.03
N ALA A 116 18.55 0.63 -9.02
CA ALA A 116 18.03 1.35 -7.85
C ALA A 116 17.31 2.66 -8.24
N GLU A 117 17.79 3.32 -9.28
CA GLU A 117 17.27 4.58 -9.82
C GLU A 117 15.89 4.39 -10.48
N ALA A 118 15.52 3.16 -10.85
CA ALA A 118 14.25 2.84 -11.47
C ALA A 118 13.10 2.70 -10.45
N ILE A 119 13.34 2.89 -9.15
CA ILE A 119 12.36 2.68 -8.07
C ILE A 119 11.02 3.38 -8.32
N GLN A 120 11.04 4.62 -8.84
CA GLN A 120 9.83 5.39 -9.12
C GLN A 120 8.94 4.75 -10.19
N SER A 121 9.53 3.98 -11.10
CA SER A 121 8.81 3.30 -12.18
C SER A 121 8.07 2.04 -11.71
N LEU A 122 8.22 1.65 -10.44
CA LEU A 122 7.50 0.52 -9.84
C LEU A 122 6.12 0.92 -9.29
N PHE A 123 5.85 2.23 -9.14
CA PHE A 123 4.58 2.77 -8.67
C PHE A 123 3.55 2.86 -9.80
N GLU A 124 2.26 2.88 -9.43
CA GLU A 124 1.21 3.22 -10.40
C GLU A 124 1.46 4.64 -10.96
N PRO A 125 1.28 4.86 -12.28
CA PRO A 125 1.49 6.17 -12.87
C PRO A 125 0.70 7.28 -12.13
N GLY A 126 1.43 8.30 -11.67
CA GLY A 126 0.86 9.43 -10.95
C GLY A 126 0.74 9.25 -9.43
N HIS A 127 0.92 8.05 -8.88
CA HIS A 127 0.88 7.83 -7.43
C HIS A 127 2.13 8.33 -6.71
N PHE A 128 3.31 8.18 -7.32
CA PHE A 128 4.59 8.52 -6.67
C PHE A 128 4.67 9.98 -6.20
N ASN A 129 4.11 10.90 -6.98
CA ASN A 129 4.07 12.33 -6.65
C ASN A 129 2.73 12.76 -6.01
N ALA A 130 1.85 11.81 -5.70
CA ALA A 130 0.56 12.12 -5.11
C ALA A 130 0.73 12.57 -3.64
N SER A 131 -0.08 13.53 -3.23
CA SER A 131 -0.10 14.06 -1.87
C SER A 131 -1.25 13.43 -1.07
N GLY A 132 -1.11 12.17 -0.68
CA GLY A 132 -2.01 11.53 0.27
C GLY A 132 -1.70 11.93 1.72
N ASN A 133 -2.58 11.55 2.65
CA ASN A 133 -2.41 11.89 4.07
C ASN A 133 -1.48 10.89 4.76
N ILE A 134 -0.21 11.26 4.97
CA ILE A 134 0.77 10.39 5.63
C ILE A 134 0.36 9.97 7.05
N GLU A 135 -0.48 10.76 7.73
CA GLU A 135 -0.99 10.44 9.07
C GLU A 135 -1.88 9.20 9.09
N SER A 136 -2.43 8.79 7.94
CA SER A 136 -3.26 7.59 7.82
C SER A 136 -2.44 6.30 7.81
N MET A 137 -1.13 6.38 7.59
CA MET A 137 -0.30 5.19 7.43
C MET A 137 -0.16 4.44 8.74
N TYR A 138 -0.32 3.11 8.71
CA TYR A 138 -0.13 2.26 9.89
C TYR A 138 1.36 2.17 10.27
N SER A 139 1.70 2.63 11.48
CA SER A 139 3.06 2.72 12.00
C SER A 139 3.37 1.76 13.14
N SER A 140 2.35 1.23 13.82
CA SER A 140 2.50 0.18 14.81
C SER A 140 1.37 -0.86 14.68
N ALA A 141 1.64 -2.09 15.08
CA ALA A 141 0.60 -3.11 15.19
C ALA A 141 0.91 -4.15 16.26
N SER A 142 -0.14 -4.74 16.82
CA SER A 142 -0.12 -5.81 17.83
C SER A 142 -1.06 -6.95 17.41
N PRO A 143 -0.68 -8.23 17.54
CA PRO A 143 0.57 -8.68 18.17
C PRO A 143 1.80 -8.56 17.24
N PRO A 144 3.02 -8.45 17.79
CA PRO A 144 4.24 -8.17 17.00
C PRO A 144 4.52 -9.17 15.88
N GLU A 145 4.15 -10.43 16.05
CA GLU A 145 4.30 -11.52 15.08
C GLU A 145 3.42 -11.34 13.83
N CYS A 146 2.34 -10.56 13.92
CA CYS A 146 1.40 -10.31 12.83
C CYS A 146 1.50 -8.90 12.24
N ARG A 147 2.41 -8.06 12.78
CA ARG A 147 2.48 -6.64 12.43
C ARG A 147 2.80 -6.39 10.96
N ALA A 148 3.55 -7.27 10.30
CA ALA A 148 3.94 -7.07 8.91
C ALA A 148 2.76 -7.15 7.93
N LEU A 149 1.60 -7.69 8.36
CA LEU A 149 0.39 -7.71 7.54
C LEU A 149 -0.38 -6.39 7.55
N VAL A 150 0.00 -5.46 8.44
CA VAL A 150 -0.69 -4.17 8.70
C VAL A 150 0.23 -2.98 8.43
N LEU A 151 1.52 -3.08 8.78
CA LEU A 151 2.43 -1.95 8.78
C LEU A 151 2.78 -1.44 7.38
N GLU A 152 2.59 -0.14 7.19
CA GLU A 152 2.93 0.57 5.95
C GLU A 152 4.15 1.47 6.15
N VAL A 153 4.35 1.98 7.37
CA VAL A 153 5.57 2.71 7.73
C VAL A 153 6.66 1.68 8.02
N ASP A 154 7.81 1.85 7.37
CA ASP A 154 8.94 0.94 7.48
C ASP A 154 8.54 -0.54 7.31
N SER A 155 7.74 -0.82 6.27
CA SER A 155 7.14 -2.15 6.03
C SER A 155 8.13 -3.30 6.30
N PRO A 156 7.86 -4.18 7.28
CA PRO A 156 8.75 -5.29 7.59
C PRO A 156 8.85 -6.31 6.44
N LEU A 157 7.89 -6.32 5.52
CA LEU A 157 7.89 -7.19 4.35
C LEU A 157 8.97 -6.78 3.34
N LEU A 158 9.31 -5.49 3.28
CA LEU A 158 10.16 -4.95 2.22
C LEU A 158 11.46 -4.29 2.73
N MET A 159 11.48 -3.75 3.94
CA MET A 159 12.55 -2.86 4.40
C MET A 159 13.79 -3.57 4.99
N ARG A 160 14.19 -4.72 4.42
CA ARG A 160 15.41 -5.45 4.81
C ARG A 160 16.31 -5.73 3.61
N GLY A 161 17.53 -5.20 3.62
CA GLY A 161 18.57 -5.53 2.62
C GLY A 161 18.37 -4.91 1.23
N GLN A 162 17.45 -3.97 1.10
CA GLN A 162 17.20 -3.21 -0.11
C GLN A 162 18.34 -2.21 -0.41
N VAL A 163 18.58 -1.94 -1.69
CA VAL A 163 19.48 -0.86 -2.15
C VAL A 163 18.73 0.43 -2.47
N ALA A 164 17.43 0.35 -2.69
CA ALA A 164 16.52 1.48 -2.78
C ALA A 164 15.15 1.08 -2.25
N SER A 165 14.48 2.01 -1.59
CA SER A 165 13.07 1.92 -1.24
C SER A 165 12.40 3.28 -1.36
N ALA A 166 11.10 3.25 -1.61
CA ALA A 166 10.26 4.43 -1.53
C ALA A 166 8.84 4.01 -1.14
N SER A 167 8.08 4.95 -0.62
CA SER A 167 6.65 4.80 -0.39
C SER A 167 5.91 6.00 -0.98
N ALA A 168 4.67 5.78 -1.39
CA ALA A 168 3.79 6.80 -1.91
C ALA A 168 2.38 6.54 -1.41
N ILE A 169 1.63 7.63 -1.25
CA ILE A 169 0.24 7.58 -0.84
C ILE A 169 -0.60 8.42 -1.78
N ALA A 170 -1.56 7.79 -2.43
CA ALA A 170 -2.44 8.43 -3.38
C ALA A 170 -3.87 8.44 -2.84
N PRO A 171 -4.58 9.59 -2.91
CA PRO A 171 -6.02 9.57 -2.71
C PRO A 171 -6.64 8.71 -3.82
N LYS A 172 -7.63 7.92 -3.47
CA LYS A 172 -8.34 7.13 -4.47
C LYS A 172 -9.13 8.07 -5.40
N PRO A 173 -9.00 7.92 -6.74
CA PRO A 173 -9.73 8.76 -7.67
C PRO A 173 -11.25 8.72 -7.45
N GLY A 174 -11.86 9.89 -7.28
CA GLY A 174 -13.32 10.05 -7.12
C GLY A 174 -13.86 9.74 -5.72
N ASP A 175 -13.00 9.48 -4.74
CA ASP A 175 -13.41 9.18 -3.37
C ASP A 175 -13.15 10.38 -2.44
N LYS A 176 -14.18 10.79 -1.69
CA LYS A 176 -14.10 11.89 -0.72
C LYS A 176 -13.93 11.38 0.72
N GLU A 177 -14.07 10.07 0.95
CA GLU A 177 -14.14 9.47 2.30
C GLU A 177 -12.76 9.05 2.84
N HIS A 178 -11.68 9.68 2.37
CA HIS A 178 -10.30 9.37 2.80
C HIS A 178 -9.80 7.97 2.40
N ALA A 179 -10.43 7.31 1.42
CA ALA A 179 -9.88 6.07 0.85
C ALA A 179 -8.55 6.37 0.15
N GLN A 180 -7.52 5.61 0.51
CA GLN A 180 -6.15 5.82 0.05
C GLN A 180 -5.57 4.52 -0.47
N ILE A 181 -4.64 4.67 -1.41
CA ILE A 181 -3.78 3.61 -1.89
C ILE A 181 -2.38 3.95 -1.42
N VAL A 182 -1.81 3.09 -0.58
CA VAL A 182 -0.41 3.14 -0.20
C VAL A 182 0.33 2.14 -1.08
N GLU A 183 1.41 2.60 -1.71
CA GLU A 183 2.34 1.74 -2.43
C GLU A 183 3.72 1.88 -1.77
N ILE A 184 4.40 0.76 -1.55
CA ILE A 184 5.76 0.72 -1.02
C ILE A 184 6.56 -0.16 -1.97
N ALA A 185 7.67 0.34 -2.47
CA ALA A 185 8.52 -0.39 -3.39
C ALA A 185 9.92 -0.54 -2.81
N ALA A 186 10.57 -1.65 -3.13
CA ALA A 186 11.96 -1.91 -2.81
C ALA A 186 12.68 -2.59 -3.98
N VAL A 187 13.95 -2.23 -4.17
CA VAL A 187 14.88 -2.85 -5.12
C VAL A 187 16.06 -3.41 -4.33
N TYR A 188 16.51 -4.61 -4.68
CA TYR A 188 17.53 -5.38 -3.96
C TYR A 188 18.76 -5.67 -4.82
N ARG A 189 19.83 -6.13 -4.18
CA ARG A 189 21.03 -6.63 -4.86
C ARG A 189 20.77 -7.98 -5.53
N GLU A 190 21.76 -8.45 -6.29
CA GLU A 190 21.86 -9.84 -6.71
C GLU A 190 21.80 -10.78 -5.48
N GLY A 191 21.10 -11.92 -5.64
CA GLY A 191 20.86 -12.88 -4.57
C GLY A 191 19.51 -12.72 -3.84
N PHE A 192 18.76 -11.66 -4.11
CA PHE A 192 17.37 -11.55 -3.66
C PHE A 192 16.50 -12.67 -4.25
N SER A 193 15.67 -13.28 -3.42
CA SER A 193 14.73 -14.33 -3.81
C SER A 193 13.29 -13.84 -3.66
N ALA A 194 12.66 -13.50 -4.78
CA ALA A 194 11.26 -13.10 -4.82
C ALA A 194 10.34 -14.21 -4.29
N THR A 195 10.66 -15.47 -4.61
CA THR A 195 9.90 -16.63 -4.15
C THR A 195 9.95 -16.77 -2.63
N ASP A 196 11.12 -16.58 -2.02
CA ASP A 196 11.26 -16.69 -0.56
C ASP A 196 10.49 -15.58 0.15
N VAL A 197 10.52 -14.34 -0.37
CA VAL A 197 9.72 -13.23 0.17
C VAL A 197 8.22 -13.53 0.12
N ILE A 198 7.71 -14.05 -1.00
CA ILE A 198 6.30 -14.43 -1.11
C ILE A 198 5.97 -15.59 -0.16
N ALA A 199 6.84 -16.59 -0.05
CA ALA A 199 6.65 -17.74 0.83
C ALA A 199 6.64 -17.36 2.31
N GLU A 200 7.58 -16.51 2.74
CA GLU A 200 7.66 -15.98 4.11
C GLU A 200 6.39 -15.19 4.46
N ALA A 201 5.95 -14.30 3.58
CA ALA A 201 4.73 -13.52 3.80
C ALA A 201 3.48 -14.41 3.81
N ALA A 202 3.44 -15.45 2.97
CA ALA A 202 2.33 -16.41 2.95
C ALA A 202 2.26 -17.22 4.24
N ALA A 203 3.41 -17.69 4.75
CA ALA A 203 3.51 -18.39 6.03
C ALA A 203 3.09 -17.49 7.20
N MET A 204 3.49 -16.22 7.19
CA MET A 204 3.06 -15.25 8.20
C MET A 204 1.54 -15.00 8.15
N ARG A 205 0.98 -14.87 6.94
CA ARG A 205 -0.47 -14.73 6.75
C ARG A 205 -1.23 -15.94 7.31
N GLU A 206 -0.77 -17.15 7.04
CA GLU A 206 -1.35 -18.39 7.58
C GLU A 206 -1.24 -18.42 9.11
N HIS A 207 -0.08 -18.10 9.67
CA HIS A 207 0.14 -18.05 11.11
C HIS A 207 -0.80 -17.08 11.82
N CYS A 208 -1.11 -15.95 11.19
CA CYS A 208 -1.95 -14.90 11.76
C CYS A 208 -3.44 -15.09 11.49
N GLU A 209 -3.85 -16.16 10.82
CA GLU A 209 -5.26 -16.45 10.57
C GLU A 209 -6.00 -16.67 11.90
N GLY A 210 -7.18 -16.04 12.05
CA GLY A 210 -7.96 -16.07 13.28
C GLY A 210 -7.42 -15.19 14.43
N THR A 211 -6.26 -14.55 14.28
CA THR A 211 -5.69 -13.65 15.30
C THR A 211 -6.11 -12.20 15.02
N PRO A 212 -6.78 -11.51 15.97
CA PRO A 212 -7.06 -10.08 15.82
C PRO A 212 -5.77 -9.25 15.84
N ILE A 213 -5.63 -8.33 14.88
CA ILE A 213 -4.44 -7.46 14.76
C ILE A 213 -4.89 -6.02 14.95
N THR A 214 -4.39 -5.33 15.97
CA THR A 214 -4.66 -3.90 16.18
C THR A 214 -3.55 -3.07 15.58
N GLY A 215 -3.88 -2.28 14.56
CA GLY A 215 -2.99 -1.31 13.94
C GLY A 215 -3.23 0.11 14.46
N SER A 216 -2.16 0.87 14.64
CA SER A 216 -2.19 2.31 14.94
C SER A 216 -1.57 3.09 13.78
N THR A 217 -2.25 4.16 13.38
CA THR A 217 -1.80 5.08 12.33
C THR A 217 -0.85 6.14 12.90
N GLN A 218 -0.06 6.80 12.06
CA GLN A 218 0.80 7.92 12.49
C GLN A 218 0.01 9.06 13.14
N GLY A 219 -1.23 9.30 12.71
CA GLY A 219 -2.15 10.29 13.29
C GLY A 219 -2.87 9.82 14.57
N GLY A 220 -2.51 8.66 15.13
CA GLY A 220 -3.06 8.15 16.39
C GLY A 220 -4.41 7.43 16.28
N GLY A 221 -4.94 7.24 15.07
CA GLY A 221 -6.13 6.41 14.84
C GLY A 221 -5.82 4.93 15.01
N ASN A 222 -6.72 4.19 15.66
CA ASN A 222 -6.59 2.75 15.94
C ASN A 222 -7.71 1.94 15.30
N SER A 223 -7.35 0.78 14.73
CA SER A 223 -8.30 -0.19 14.19
C SER A 223 -7.86 -1.61 14.54
N THR A 224 -8.77 -2.41 15.09
CA THR A 224 -8.58 -3.85 15.25
C THR A 224 -9.14 -4.56 14.02
N PHE A 225 -8.31 -5.38 13.40
CA PHE A 225 -8.60 -6.11 12.19
C PHE A 225 -8.69 -7.60 12.45
N GLN A 226 -9.48 -8.27 11.61
CA GLN A 226 -9.40 -9.70 11.39
C GLN A 226 -8.94 -9.94 9.95
N LEU A 227 -8.08 -10.94 9.78
CA LEU A 227 -7.76 -11.46 8.46
C LEU A 227 -9.00 -12.16 7.89
N ILE A 228 -9.37 -11.84 6.65
CA ILE A 228 -10.44 -12.53 5.94
C ILE A 228 -9.89 -13.18 4.66
N GLY A 229 -10.52 -14.29 4.27
CA GLY A 229 -10.10 -15.06 3.11
C GLY A 229 -10.04 -14.20 1.83
N GLN A 230 -9.03 -14.46 1.01
CA GLN A 230 -8.82 -13.81 -0.27
C GLN A 230 -8.71 -14.86 -1.39
N PRO A 231 -9.28 -14.60 -2.57
CA PRO A 231 -9.10 -15.48 -3.71
C PRO A 231 -7.63 -15.54 -4.11
N SER A 232 -7.23 -16.67 -4.71
CA SER A 232 -5.89 -16.79 -5.30
C SER A 232 -5.62 -15.67 -6.30
N SER A 233 -4.39 -15.15 -6.29
CA SER A 233 -3.91 -14.18 -7.27
C SER A 233 -3.78 -14.77 -8.68
N GLY A 234 -3.65 -16.10 -8.79
CA GLY A 234 -3.33 -16.81 -10.02
C GLY A 234 -1.87 -16.67 -10.45
N SER A 235 -0.99 -16.16 -9.59
CA SER A 235 0.45 -15.97 -9.88
C SER A 235 1.29 -16.30 -8.65
N PRO A 236 2.41 -17.05 -8.80
CA PRO A 236 3.33 -17.31 -7.69
C PRO A 236 4.08 -16.05 -7.21
N ASN A 237 4.05 -14.98 -8.00
CA ASN A 237 4.73 -13.71 -7.70
C ASN A 237 3.83 -12.72 -6.93
N ILE A 238 2.61 -13.12 -6.58
CA ILE A 238 1.60 -12.25 -5.97
C ILE A 238 0.95 -12.97 -4.80
N LEU A 239 1.09 -12.40 -3.60
CA LEU A 239 0.31 -12.75 -2.43
C LEU A 239 -0.77 -11.70 -2.18
N LEU A 240 -1.98 -12.13 -1.87
CA LEU A 240 -3.08 -11.23 -1.52
C LEU A 240 -3.65 -11.56 -0.13
N TRP A 241 -4.06 -10.52 0.59
CA TRP A 241 -4.79 -10.65 1.84
C TRP A 241 -5.74 -9.46 2.05
N THR A 242 -6.73 -9.65 2.90
CA THR A 242 -7.66 -8.58 3.26
C THR A 242 -7.84 -8.57 4.76
N LEU A 243 -7.75 -7.38 5.33
CA LEU A 243 -8.01 -7.08 6.72
C LEU A 243 -9.37 -6.41 6.81
N SER A 244 -10.30 -6.98 7.58
CA SER A 244 -11.59 -6.35 7.89
C SER A 244 -11.51 -5.74 9.28
N ALA A 245 -11.82 -4.45 9.40
CA ALA A 245 -11.91 -3.82 10.71
C ALA A 245 -13.12 -4.39 11.48
N LEU A 246 -12.91 -4.77 12.72
CA LEU A 246 -13.97 -5.31 13.57
C LEU A 246 -14.99 -4.22 13.89
N GLY A 247 -16.28 -4.56 13.71
CA GLY A 247 -17.39 -3.66 14.01
C GLY A 247 -17.52 -2.44 13.08
N LYS A 248 -16.76 -2.38 11.98
CA LYS A 248 -16.80 -1.29 11.01
C LYS A 248 -16.92 -1.85 9.59
N ALA A 249 -17.65 -1.16 8.72
CA ALA A 249 -17.56 -1.39 7.29
C ALA A 249 -16.28 -0.73 6.76
N TRP A 250 -15.13 -1.33 7.04
CA TRP A 250 -13.82 -0.84 6.63
C TRP A 250 -12.88 -2.01 6.38
N PHE A 251 -12.27 -2.05 5.20
CA PHE A 251 -11.44 -3.15 4.74
C PHE A 251 -10.16 -2.62 4.14
N CYS A 252 -9.01 -3.14 4.56
CA CYS A 252 -7.71 -2.88 3.94
C CYS A 252 -7.30 -4.11 3.13
N ASN A 253 -7.12 -3.92 1.84
CA ASN A 253 -6.86 -5.00 0.89
C ASN A 253 -5.44 -4.81 0.45
N ASN A 254 -4.70 -5.89 0.53
CA ASN A 254 -3.27 -5.84 0.49
C ASN A 254 -2.76 -6.80 -0.56
N ALA A 255 -1.68 -6.42 -1.19
CA ALA A 255 -0.93 -7.24 -2.11
C ALA A 255 0.56 -7.10 -1.84
N LEU A 256 1.26 -8.23 -1.86
CA LEU A 256 2.71 -8.28 -1.95
C LEU A 256 3.06 -8.88 -3.30
N ILE A 257 3.84 -8.16 -4.07
CA ILE A 257 4.28 -8.53 -5.41
C ILE A 257 5.79 -8.59 -5.38
N ALA A 258 6.40 -9.69 -5.81
CA ALA A 258 7.85 -9.79 -5.90
C ALA A 258 8.24 -10.53 -7.18
N ALA A 259 9.23 -10.00 -7.91
CA ALA A 259 9.84 -10.66 -9.06
C ALA A 259 11.22 -10.05 -9.35
N HIS A 260 12.10 -10.83 -9.96
CA HIS A 260 13.50 -10.44 -10.21
C HIS A 260 14.16 -9.98 -8.90
N ASN A 261 14.64 -8.73 -8.83
CA ASN A 261 15.23 -8.11 -7.64
C ASN A 261 14.40 -6.95 -7.09
N ALA A 262 13.07 -6.98 -7.27
CA ALA A 262 12.19 -5.95 -6.76
C ALA A 262 10.95 -6.55 -6.10
N ALA A 263 10.39 -5.79 -5.17
CA ALA A 263 9.12 -6.09 -4.57
C ALA A 263 8.29 -4.82 -4.33
N VAL A 264 6.97 -4.97 -4.37
CA VAL A 264 5.99 -3.90 -4.17
C VAL A 264 4.91 -4.41 -3.24
N GLU A 265 4.60 -3.63 -2.21
CA GLU A 265 3.46 -3.79 -1.34
C GLU A 265 2.43 -2.72 -1.68
N ILE A 266 1.17 -3.13 -1.77
CA ILE A 266 0.04 -2.23 -2.05
C ILE A 266 -1.00 -2.45 -0.98
N THR A 267 -1.40 -1.38 -0.30
CA THR A 267 -2.55 -1.36 0.61
C THR A 267 -3.62 -0.43 0.06
N SER A 268 -4.87 -0.90 0.02
CA SER A 268 -6.02 -0.07 -0.33
C SER A 268 -7.12 -0.27 0.72
N CYS A 269 -7.44 0.80 1.45
CA CYS A 269 -8.44 0.78 2.51
C CYS A 269 -9.73 1.52 2.09
N TYR A 270 -10.89 0.88 2.27
CA TYR A 270 -12.19 1.44 1.86
C TYR A 270 -13.39 0.72 2.52
N PRO A 271 -14.63 1.26 2.44
CA PRO A 271 -15.79 0.73 3.17
C PRO A 271 -16.41 -0.59 2.65
N SER A 272 -15.84 -1.22 1.63
CA SER A 272 -16.32 -2.50 1.08
C SER A 272 -15.17 -3.48 0.90
N PRO A 273 -15.36 -4.75 0.52
CA PRO A 273 -14.30 -5.62 -0.01
C PRO A 273 -14.09 -5.38 -1.53
N ALA A 274 -12.84 -5.29 -2.03
CA ALA A 274 -12.51 -4.67 -3.31
C ALA A 274 -12.19 -5.74 -4.32
N PRO A 275 -12.90 -5.78 -5.45
CA PRO A 275 -12.58 -6.66 -6.56
C PRO A 275 -11.29 -6.27 -7.31
N LYS A 276 -10.72 -5.08 -7.07
CA LYS A 276 -9.63 -4.51 -7.88
C LYS A 276 -8.21 -4.78 -7.38
N MET A 277 -8.00 -5.29 -6.16
CA MET A 277 -6.64 -5.47 -5.64
C MET A 277 -5.80 -6.42 -6.52
N ARG A 278 -6.43 -7.47 -7.06
CA ARG A 278 -5.78 -8.37 -8.03
C ARG A 278 -5.33 -7.65 -9.31
N GLU A 279 -6.13 -6.71 -9.83
CA GLU A 279 -5.77 -5.93 -11.02
C GLU A 279 -4.59 -4.99 -10.73
N LEU A 280 -4.59 -4.33 -9.57
CA LEU A 280 -3.48 -3.50 -9.11
C LEU A 280 -2.20 -4.33 -8.96
N ALA A 281 -2.28 -5.50 -8.34
CA ALA A 281 -1.14 -6.40 -8.17
C ALA A 281 -0.59 -6.91 -9.51
N GLN A 282 -1.46 -7.26 -10.46
CA GLN A 282 -1.05 -7.66 -11.81
C GLN A 282 -0.41 -6.49 -12.59
N SER A 283 -0.93 -5.28 -12.41
CA SER A 283 -0.34 -4.05 -12.97
C SER A 283 1.07 -3.81 -12.41
N ALA A 284 1.25 -3.95 -11.10
CA ALA A 284 2.55 -3.84 -10.43
C ALA A 284 3.54 -4.92 -10.88
N LEU A 285 3.12 -6.18 -10.96
CA LEU A 285 3.95 -7.26 -11.51
C LEU A 285 4.38 -6.92 -12.95
N SER A 286 3.46 -6.41 -13.76
CA SER A 286 3.78 -6.00 -15.13
C SER A 286 4.78 -4.85 -15.19
N ARG A 287 4.79 -3.94 -14.22
CA ARG A 287 5.81 -2.88 -14.10
C ARG A 287 7.17 -3.45 -13.77
N ILE A 288 7.26 -4.35 -12.78
CA ILE A 288 8.50 -5.04 -12.41
C ILE A 288 9.08 -5.77 -13.63
N GLU A 289 8.26 -6.56 -14.34
CA GLU A 289 8.68 -7.29 -15.54
C GLU A 289 9.16 -6.37 -16.67
N ARG A 290 8.55 -5.20 -16.85
CA ARG A 290 9.02 -4.21 -17.83
C ARG A 290 10.39 -3.66 -17.44
N GLN A 291 10.58 -3.26 -16.18
CA GLN A 291 11.86 -2.72 -15.72
C GLN A 291 12.99 -3.75 -15.82
N ALA A 292 12.71 -5.01 -15.49
CA ALA A 292 13.69 -6.09 -15.62
C ALA A 292 14.09 -6.38 -17.08
N ARG A 293 13.22 -6.08 -18.06
CA ARG A 293 13.54 -6.18 -19.50
C ARG A 293 14.29 -4.96 -20.01
N SER A 294 13.94 -3.76 -19.54
CA SER A 294 14.53 -2.49 -19.98
C SER A 294 15.96 -2.26 -19.50
N SER A 295 16.43 -3.01 -18.48
CA SER A 295 17.81 -2.91 -17.98
C SER A 295 18.75 -4.00 -18.53
N ARG A 296 18.29 -4.79 -19.51
CA ARG A 296 19.12 -5.80 -20.20
C ARG A 296 19.80 -5.24 -21.44
#